data_AF-A0A5C8AYS8-F1
#
_entry.id   AF-A0A5C8AYS8-F1
#
_cell.length_a   1.000
_cell.length_b   1.000
_cell.length_c   1.000
_cell.angle_alpha   90.00
_cell.angle_beta   90.00
_cell.angle_gamma   90.00
#
_symmetry.space_group_name_H-M   'P 1'
#
loop_
_entity.id
_entity.type
_entity.pdbx_description
1 polymer ?
#
loop_
_entity_poly.entity_id
_entity_poly.type
_entity_poly.pdbx_seq_one_letter_code
_entity_poly.pdbx_strand_id
1 'polypeptide(L)'
;MNTLTATLPLGAEPEPDPQRDAERTAIIDGLLQRGFPGMMFPVALEREFQQAGLEAKRAHIVKSGFISLLVFNVFLVADYLMLPDVFDLALTLRLLVFTPLALLFLLAFQSGRVRWLSQATPLGLEAIAMVSGLAAAAVLAFILSSSHSPLAYLYHIGFMVVITYGNIVQRMRFWYAVAFSLILLTLHVFGVWALPSFPERMMLPLMSMVLASAAFTLTAN
;
A
#
# COMPACT_ATOMS: atom_id res chain seq x y z
N MET A 1 -27.88 -46.01 16.83
CA MET A 1 -26.87 -45.79 15.77
C MET A 1 -26.72 -44.30 15.56
N ASN A 2 -25.48 -43.83 15.70
CA ASN A 2 -25.02 -42.44 15.62
C ASN A 2 -25.30 -41.77 14.28
N THR A 3 -25.56 -40.45 14.29
CA THR A 3 -24.67 -39.44 13.70
C THR A 3 -25.20 -38.02 14.00
N LEU A 4 -24.65 -37.41 15.05
CA LEU A 4 -24.58 -35.96 15.25
C LEU A 4 -23.13 -35.54 14.98
N THR A 5 -22.88 -34.68 14.00
CA THR A 5 -21.63 -33.92 13.85
C THR A 5 -21.77 -32.96 12.66
N ALA A 6 -21.41 -31.69 12.70
CA ALA A 6 -21.19 -30.74 13.77
C ALA A 6 -21.30 -29.37 13.09
N THR A 7 -22.25 -28.55 13.51
CA THR A 7 -22.26 -27.12 13.19
C THR A 7 -21.06 -26.50 13.90
N LEU A 8 -20.02 -26.11 13.15
CA LEU A 8 -18.92 -25.28 13.66
C LEU A 8 -19.52 -23.99 14.22
N PRO A 9 -19.42 -23.71 15.53
CA PRO A 9 -19.89 -22.45 16.07
C PRO A 9 -18.88 -21.35 15.74
N LEU A 10 -19.34 -20.36 14.99
CA LEU A 10 -18.77 -19.02 14.94
C LEU A 10 -18.73 -18.46 16.37
N GLY A 11 -17.52 -18.27 16.92
CA GLY A 11 -17.34 -17.54 18.18
C GLY A 11 -16.86 -18.35 19.39
N ALA A 12 -16.12 -19.45 19.21
CA ALA A 12 -15.34 -19.99 20.32
C ALA A 12 -14.16 -19.04 20.59
N GLU A 13 -14.30 -18.16 21.60
CA GLU A 13 -13.12 -17.63 22.27
C GLU A 13 -12.26 -18.84 22.70
N PRO A 14 -10.92 -18.79 22.51
CA PRO A 14 -10.07 -19.86 22.96
C PRO A 14 -10.38 -20.13 24.44
N GLU A 15 -10.59 -21.41 24.77
CA GLU A 15 -10.89 -21.82 26.14
C GLU A 15 -9.86 -21.17 27.08
N PRO A 16 -10.30 -20.41 28.10
CA PRO A 16 -9.39 -19.60 28.91
C PRO A 16 -8.37 -20.52 29.55
N ASP A 17 -7.13 -20.43 29.09
CA ASP A 17 -5.99 -21.14 29.67
C ASP A 17 -5.51 -20.29 30.85
N PRO A 18 -5.88 -20.66 32.09
CA PRO A 18 -5.64 -19.80 33.24
C PRO A 18 -4.14 -19.60 33.50
N GLN A 19 -3.31 -20.55 33.07
CA GLN A 19 -1.86 -20.47 33.22
C GLN A 19 -1.28 -19.45 32.25
N ARG A 20 -1.75 -19.47 31.01
CA ARG A 20 -1.28 -18.58 29.95
C ARG A 20 -1.75 -17.13 30.16
N ASP A 21 -2.97 -16.95 30.67
CA ASP A 21 -3.50 -15.62 31.05
C ASP A 21 -2.83 -15.06 32.31
N ALA A 22 -2.52 -15.92 33.29
CA ALA A 22 -1.75 -15.52 34.47
C ALA A 22 -0.31 -15.11 34.11
N GLU A 23 0.34 -15.85 33.19
CA GLU A 23 1.68 -15.52 32.71
C GLU A 23 1.68 -14.20 31.92
N ARG A 24 0.67 -13.97 31.06
CA ARG A 24 0.44 -12.69 30.37
C ARG A 24 0.29 -11.53 31.35
N THR A 25 -0.55 -11.70 32.37
CA THR A 25 -0.84 -10.67 33.36
C THR A 25 0.41 -10.35 34.17
N ALA A 26 1.18 -11.36 34.57
CA ALA A 26 2.45 -11.16 35.28
C ALA A 26 3.50 -10.40 34.44
N ILE A 27 3.58 -10.67 33.13
CA ILE A 27 4.47 -9.93 32.21
C ILE A 27 4.02 -8.47 32.06
N ILE A 28 2.72 -8.22 31.90
CA ILE A 28 2.16 -6.86 31.78
C ILE A 28 2.39 -6.08 33.07
N ASP A 29 2.10 -6.66 34.24
CA ASP A 29 2.30 -6.02 35.54
C ASP A 29 3.78 -5.71 35.79
N GLY A 30 4.68 -6.62 35.42
CA GLY A 30 6.13 -6.41 35.51
C GLY A 30 6.63 -5.26 34.61
N LEU A 31 6.02 -5.07 33.44
CA LEU A 31 6.35 -3.99 32.51
C LEU A 31 5.77 -2.64 32.96
N LEU A 32 4.56 -2.63 33.53
CA LEU A 32 3.94 -1.43 34.10
C LEU A 32 4.72 -0.92 35.32
N GLN A 33 5.23 -1.83 36.16
CA GLN A 33 6.02 -1.46 37.34
C GLN A 33 7.43 -0.94 37.02
N ARG A 34 8.09 -1.48 35.98
CA ARG A 34 9.45 -1.05 35.57
C ARG A 34 9.47 0.20 34.70
N GLY A 35 8.32 0.56 34.12
CA GLY A 35 8.24 1.54 33.04
C GLY A 35 8.86 1.02 31.74
N PHE A 36 8.46 1.60 30.61
CA PHE A 36 8.97 1.24 29.28
C PHE A 36 10.03 2.26 28.81
N PRO A 37 11.30 2.14 29.21
CA PRO A 37 12.33 3.10 28.82
C PRO A 37 12.62 3.12 27.31
N GLY A 38 12.14 2.11 26.57
CA GLY A 38 12.31 2.03 25.11
C GLY A 38 11.02 1.91 24.29
N MET A 39 9.82 1.97 24.89
CA MET A 39 8.53 1.74 24.18
C MET A 39 8.48 0.45 23.32
N MET A 40 9.34 -0.54 23.59
CA MET A 40 9.38 -1.79 22.84
C MET A 40 8.65 -2.87 23.61
N PHE A 41 7.61 -3.44 23.00
CA PHE A 41 6.94 -4.62 23.54
C PHE A 41 7.88 -5.84 23.51
N PRO A 42 7.78 -6.75 24.49
CA PRO A 42 8.41 -8.05 24.39
C PRO A 42 8.01 -8.76 23.11
N VAL A 43 8.96 -9.42 22.46
CA VAL A 43 8.79 -10.03 21.12
C VAL A 43 7.60 -10.99 21.05
N ALA A 44 7.29 -11.70 22.13
CA ALA A 44 6.14 -12.61 22.19
C ALA A 44 4.80 -11.86 22.11
N LEU A 45 4.64 -10.78 22.89
CA LEU A 45 3.46 -9.93 22.90
C LEU A 45 3.27 -9.19 21.57
N GLU A 46 4.35 -8.67 20.99
CA GLU A 46 4.33 -8.00 19.68
C GLU A 46 3.89 -8.96 18.56
N ARG A 47 4.38 -10.21 18.57
CA ARG A 47 3.98 -11.21 17.58
C ARG A 47 2.51 -11.58 17.71
N GLU A 48 2.02 -11.75 18.93
CA GLU A 48 0.62 -12.11 19.19
C GLU A 48 -0.32 -10.96 18.78
N PHE A 49 0.06 -9.71 19.10
CA PHE A 49 -0.67 -8.51 18.64
C PHE A 49 -0.69 -8.40 17.11
N GLN A 50 0.47 -8.59 16.46
CA GLN A 50 0.55 -8.53 14.99
C GLN A 50 -0.29 -9.64 14.33
N GLN A 51 -0.31 -10.85 14.91
CA GLN A 51 -1.11 -11.97 14.41
C GLN A 51 -2.61 -11.71 14.53
N ALA A 52 -3.06 -11.14 15.65
CA ALA A 52 -4.47 -10.77 15.85
C ALA A 52 -4.96 -9.74 14.81
N GLY A 53 -4.09 -8.84 14.34
CA GLY A 53 -4.43 -7.82 13.35
C GLY A 53 -4.39 -8.25 11.87
N LEU A 54 -3.91 -9.47 11.57
CA LEU A 54 -3.65 -9.89 10.18
C LEU A 54 -4.90 -9.94 9.30
N GLU A 55 -6.00 -10.48 9.82
CA GLU A 55 -7.24 -10.61 9.04
C GLU A 55 -7.84 -9.24 8.71
N ALA A 56 -7.88 -8.34 9.70
CA ALA A 56 -8.33 -6.97 9.50
C ALA A 56 -7.48 -6.24 8.46
N LYS A 57 -6.15 -6.40 8.53
CA LYS A 57 -5.23 -5.83 7.56
C LYS A 57 -5.42 -6.40 6.15
N ARG A 58 -5.59 -7.71 6.04
CA ARG A 58 -5.86 -8.38 4.76
C ARG A 58 -7.15 -7.86 4.14
N ALA A 59 -8.22 -7.77 4.93
CA ALA A 59 -9.49 -7.21 4.48
C ALA A 59 -9.33 -5.74 4.06
N HIS A 60 -8.53 -4.96 4.79
CA HIS A 60 -8.21 -3.58 4.43
C HIS A 60 -7.50 -3.51 3.08
N ILE A 61 -6.42 -4.27 2.86
CA ILE A 61 -5.67 -4.31 1.59
C ILE A 61 -6.57 -4.65 0.40
N VAL A 62 -7.49 -5.61 0.57
CA VAL A 62 -8.45 -5.98 -0.49
C VAL A 62 -9.39 -4.82 -0.80
N LYS A 63 -10.05 -4.26 0.22
CA LYS A 63 -11.02 -3.17 0.05
C LYS A 63 -10.36 -1.93 -0.54
N SER A 64 -9.23 -1.51 0.05
CA SER A 64 -8.45 -0.37 -0.40
C SER A 64 -7.87 -0.59 -1.79
N GLY A 65 -7.48 -1.83 -2.12
CA GLY A 65 -7.01 -2.24 -3.44
C GLY A 65 -8.07 -2.06 -4.53
N PHE A 66 -9.31 -2.51 -4.30
CA PHE A 66 -10.41 -2.28 -5.26
C PHE A 66 -10.71 -0.80 -5.46
N ILE A 67 -10.78 -0.02 -4.37
CA ILE A 67 -11.02 1.43 -4.43
C ILE A 67 -9.89 2.11 -5.20
N SER A 68 -8.65 1.75 -4.92
CA SER A 68 -7.47 2.37 -5.55
C SER A 68 -7.35 1.97 -7.01
N LEU A 69 -7.78 0.76 -7.38
CA LEU A 69 -7.84 0.33 -8.77
C LEU A 69 -8.89 1.12 -9.57
N LEU A 70 -10.02 1.46 -8.95
CA LEU A 70 -11.00 2.36 -9.55
C LEU A 70 -10.38 3.75 -9.79
N VAL A 71 -9.75 4.33 -8.76
CA VAL A 71 -9.06 5.63 -8.86
C VAL A 71 -7.97 5.60 -9.93
N PHE A 72 -7.20 4.51 -10.01
CA PHE A 72 -6.15 4.32 -11.01
C PHE A 72 -6.68 4.35 -12.45
N ASN A 73 -7.93 3.91 -12.67
CA ASN A 73 -8.58 3.98 -13.98
C ASN A 73 -9.22 5.35 -14.26
N VAL A 74 -9.69 6.06 -13.22
CA VAL A 74 -10.15 7.46 -13.36
C VAL A 74 -9.03 8.37 -13.89
N PHE A 75 -7.76 8.03 -13.63
CA PHE A 75 -6.62 8.72 -14.22
C PHE A 75 -6.57 8.70 -15.75
N LEU A 76 -7.34 7.85 -16.44
CA LEU A 76 -7.50 7.94 -17.89
C LEU A 76 -8.02 9.31 -18.33
N VAL A 77 -8.80 10.00 -17.49
CA VAL A 77 -9.22 11.37 -17.76
C VAL A 77 -8.02 12.31 -17.78
N ALA A 78 -7.10 12.17 -16.82
CA ALA A 78 -5.86 12.95 -16.80
C ALA A 78 -4.95 12.59 -17.99
N ASP A 79 -4.86 11.31 -18.35
CA ASP A 79 -4.10 10.85 -19.52
C ASP A 79 -4.62 11.49 -20.80
N TYR A 80 -5.94 11.48 -21.00
CA TYR A 80 -6.58 12.07 -22.17
C TYR A 80 -6.35 13.59 -22.27
N LEU A 81 -6.44 14.28 -21.13
CA LEU A 81 -6.31 15.74 -21.10
C LEU A 81 -4.87 16.24 -21.16
N MET A 82 -3.93 15.53 -20.53
CA MET A 82 -2.54 15.98 -20.40
C MET A 82 -1.61 15.34 -21.43
N LEU A 83 -1.83 14.07 -21.79
CA LEU A 83 -0.96 13.28 -22.65
C LEU A 83 -1.74 12.68 -23.83
N PRO A 84 -2.42 13.51 -24.65
CA PRO A 84 -3.23 13.00 -25.77
C PRO A 84 -2.40 12.26 -26.83
N ASP A 85 -1.09 12.55 -26.92
CA ASP A 85 -0.15 11.93 -27.86
C ASP A 85 0.13 10.44 -27.56
N VAL A 86 0.01 10.02 -26.29
CA VAL A 86 0.22 8.63 -25.85
C VAL A 86 -1.01 8.05 -25.15
N PHE A 87 -2.19 8.59 -25.44
CA PHE A 87 -3.42 8.16 -24.77
C PHE A 87 -3.74 6.69 -25.04
N ASP A 88 -3.57 6.19 -26.27
CA ASP A 88 -3.80 4.78 -26.59
C ASP A 88 -2.87 3.82 -25.83
N LEU A 89 -1.62 4.27 -25.61
CA LEU A 89 -0.67 3.55 -24.77
C LEU A 89 -1.14 3.52 -23.32
N ALA A 90 -1.57 4.68 -22.78
CA ALA A 90 -2.09 4.78 -21.43
C ALA A 90 -3.35 3.91 -21.23
N LEU A 91 -4.27 3.93 -22.20
CA LEU A 91 -5.47 3.10 -22.23
C LEU A 91 -5.11 1.61 -22.17
N THR A 92 -4.18 1.18 -23.02
CA THR A 92 -3.71 -0.21 -23.08
C THR A 92 -3.08 -0.64 -21.76
N LEU A 93 -2.13 0.15 -21.24
CA LEU A 93 -1.43 -0.19 -20.01
C LEU A 93 -2.36 -0.21 -18.79
N ARG A 94 -3.29 0.74 -18.69
CA ARG A 94 -4.20 0.80 -17.54
C ARG A 94 -5.30 -0.24 -17.62
N LEU A 95 -6.06 -0.30 -18.70
CA LEU A 95 -7.26 -1.16 -18.80
C LEU A 95 -6.97 -2.58 -19.25
N LEU A 96 -6.00 -2.78 -20.14
CA LEU A 96 -5.76 -4.10 -20.75
C LEU A 96 -4.61 -4.87 -20.10
N VAL A 97 -3.70 -4.19 -19.41
CA VAL A 97 -2.55 -4.84 -18.74
C VAL A 97 -2.68 -4.78 -17.22
N PHE A 98 -2.64 -3.57 -16.65
CA PHE A 98 -2.56 -3.40 -15.20
C PHE A 98 -3.85 -3.81 -14.50
N THR A 99 -5.01 -3.34 -14.97
CA THR A 99 -6.30 -3.62 -14.35
C THR A 99 -6.66 -5.09 -14.30
N PRO A 100 -6.58 -5.88 -15.39
CA PRO A 100 -6.88 -7.31 -15.32
C PRO A 100 -5.88 -8.05 -14.42
N LEU A 101 -4.60 -7.69 -14.45
CA LEU A 101 -3.60 -8.31 -13.57
C LEU A 101 -3.88 -7.99 -12.10
N ALA A 102 -4.19 -6.73 -11.77
CA ALA A 102 -4.53 -6.29 -10.43
C ALA A 102 -5.83 -6.92 -9.93
N LEU A 103 -6.86 -7.04 -10.78
CA LEU A 103 -8.12 -7.73 -10.47
C LEU A 103 -7.87 -9.21 -10.17
N LEU A 104 -7.12 -9.90 -11.03
CA LEU A 104 -6.77 -11.30 -10.81
C LEU A 104 -6.02 -11.48 -9.49
N PHE A 105 -5.06 -10.59 -9.20
CA PHE A 105 -4.32 -10.62 -7.94
C PHE A 105 -5.25 -10.38 -6.74
N LEU A 106 -6.11 -9.35 -6.78
CA LEU A 106 -7.05 -9.04 -5.69
C LEU A 106 -8.05 -10.17 -5.45
N LEU A 107 -8.61 -10.76 -6.51
CA LEU A 107 -9.55 -11.88 -6.41
C LEU A 107 -8.86 -13.17 -5.93
N ALA A 108 -7.64 -13.43 -6.38
CA ALA A 108 -6.83 -14.54 -5.89
C ALA A 108 -6.47 -14.36 -4.40
N PHE A 109 -6.12 -13.14 -4.02
CA PHE A 109 -5.80 -12.78 -2.64
C PHE A 109 -7.03 -12.84 -1.73
N GLN A 110 -8.20 -12.41 -2.20
CA GLN A 110 -9.46 -12.47 -1.46
C GLN A 110 -9.98 -13.91 -1.32
N SER A 111 -9.95 -14.70 -2.39
CA SER A 111 -10.49 -16.07 -2.38
C SER A 111 -9.67 -17.06 -1.54
N GLY A 112 -8.42 -16.71 -1.18
CA GLY A 112 -7.54 -17.58 -0.40
C GLY A 112 -7.12 -18.87 -1.13
N ARG A 113 -7.46 -19.03 -2.41
CA ARG A 113 -7.09 -20.20 -3.23
C ARG A 113 -5.59 -20.37 -3.40
N VAL A 114 -4.86 -19.28 -3.26
CA VAL A 114 -3.43 -19.20 -3.55
C VAL A 114 -2.67 -19.29 -2.22
N ARG A 115 -2.14 -20.49 -1.91
CA ARG A 115 -1.57 -20.85 -0.59
C ARG A 115 -0.52 -19.84 -0.07
N TRP A 116 0.48 -19.50 -0.89
CA TRP A 116 1.52 -18.52 -0.52
C TRP A 116 0.97 -17.12 -0.21
N LEU A 117 -0.12 -16.68 -0.86
CA LEU A 117 -0.81 -15.41 -0.58
C LEU A 117 -1.65 -15.50 0.70
N SER A 118 -2.29 -16.65 0.94
CA SER A 118 -3.14 -16.87 2.12
C SER A 118 -2.35 -16.97 3.43
N GLN A 119 -1.08 -17.38 3.34
CA GLN A 119 -0.16 -17.53 4.47
C GLN A 119 0.84 -16.36 4.55
N ALA A 120 0.51 -15.21 3.93
CA ALA A 120 1.36 -14.05 3.95
C ALA A 120 1.60 -13.58 5.40
N THR A 121 2.89 -13.44 5.76
CA THR A 121 3.31 -12.90 7.04
C THR A 121 2.97 -11.40 7.14
N PRO A 122 3.00 -10.79 8.34
CA PRO A 122 2.79 -9.35 8.47
C PRO A 122 3.68 -8.51 7.54
N LEU A 123 4.94 -8.92 7.36
CA LEU A 123 5.90 -8.30 6.44
C LEU A 123 5.55 -8.56 4.97
N GLY A 124 5.05 -9.75 4.66
CA GLY A 124 4.57 -10.09 3.31
C GLY A 124 3.41 -9.20 2.87
N LEU A 125 2.48 -8.87 3.77
CA LEU A 125 1.38 -7.96 3.48
C LEU A 125 1.85 -6.53 3.17
N GLU A 126 2.85 -6.03 3.90
CA GLU A 126 3.49 -4.73 3.60
C GLU A 126 4.16 -4.75 2.24
N ALA A 127 4.92 -5.82 1.94
CA ALA A 127 5.59 -5.97 0.67
C ALA A 127 4.59 -6.01 -0.49
N ILE A 128 3.46 -6.72 -0.34
CA ILE A 128 2.39 -6.74 -1.34
C ILE A 128 1.83 -5.33 -1.57
N ALA A 129 1.50 -4.60 -0.50
CA ALA A 129 0.99 -3.24 -0.60
C ALA A 129 2.00 -2.33 -1.32
N MET A 130 3.28 -2.39 -0.93
CA MET A 130 4.37 -1.60 -1.51
C MET A 130 4.56 -1.92 -3.00
N VAL A 131 4.68 -3.20 -3.35
CA VAL A 131 4.87 -3.65 -4.74
C VAL A 131 3.70 -3.24 -5.62
N SER A 132 2.45 -3.32 -5.12
CA SER A 132 1.28 -2.87 -5.89
C SER A 132 1.33 -1.37 -6.22
N GLY A 133 1.75 -0.54 -5.26
CA GLY A 133 1.92 0.89 -5.46
C GLY A 133 3.08 1.21 -6.40
N LEU A 134 4.19 0.48 -6.29
CA LEU A 134 5.35 0.65 -7.17
C LEU A 134 5.04 0.23 -8.60
N ALA A 135 4.24 -0.82 -8.79
CA ALA A 135 3.77 -1.21 -10.11
C ALA A 135 2.91 -0.10 -10.74
N ALA A 136 2.00 0.51 -9.97
CA ALA A 136 1.22 1.65 -10.43
C ALA A 136 2.11 2.87 -10.76
N ALA A 137 3.13 3.14 -9.92
CA ALA A 137 4.11 4.18 -10.17
C ALA A 137 4.94 3.94 -11.44
N ALA A 138 5.31 2.68 -11.70
CA ALA A 138 6.07 2.30 -12.88
C ALA A 138 5.25 2.53 -14.16
N VAL A 139 3.95 2.18 -14.14
CA VAL A 139 3.05 2.49 -15.27
C VAL A 139 2.98 4.01 -15.48
N LEU A 140 2.79 4.80 -14.42
CA LEU A 140 2.76 6.26 -14.51
C LEU A 140 4.07 6.82 -15.09
N ALA A 141 5.22 6.38 -14.57
CA ALA A 141 6.54 6.83 -15.02
C ALA A 141 6.80 6.44 -16.48
N PHE A 142 6.36 5.26 -16.91
CA PHE A 142 6.53 4.78 -18.28
C PHE A 142 5.67 5.57 -19.29
N ILE A 143 4.41 5.86 -18.93
CA ILE A 143 3.54 6.71 -19.75
C ILE A 143 4.17 8.11 -19.87
N LEU A 144 4.61 8.68 -18.76
CA LEU A 144 5.28 9.98 -18.73
C LEU A 144 6.53 10.02 -19.61
N SER A 145 7.41 9.01 -19.51
CA SER A 145 8.65 8.96 -20.32
C SER A 145 8.41 8.76 -21.81
N SER A 146 7.21 8.31 -22.19
CA SER A 146 6.85 8.06 -23.60
C SER A 146 6.22 9.29 -24.26
N SER A 147 5.74 10.27 -23.47
CA SER A 147 5.02 11.44 -23.98
C SER A 147 5.97 12.58 -24.36
N HIS A 148 5.59 13.28 -25.43
CA HIS A 148 6.20 14.53 -25.88
C HIS A 148 5.22 15.71 -25.76
N SER A 149 4.11 15.52 -25.03
CA SER A 149 3.11 16.55 -24.82
C SER A 149 3.71 17.76 -24.09
N PRO A 150 3.35 19.01 -24.48
CA PRO A 150 3.76 20.20 -23.75
C PRO A 150 3.20 20.23 -22.32
N LEU A 151 2.18 19.43 -22.00
CA LEU A 151 1.58 19.33 -20.67
C LEU A 151 2.18 18.19 -19.82
N ALA A 152 3.14 17.42 -20.34
CA ALA A 152 3.73 16.27 -19.63
C ALA A 152 4.33 16.65 -18.26
N TYR A 153 4.82 17.89 -18.09
CA TYR A 153 5.32 18.37 -16.79
C TYR A 153 4.24 18.35 -15.69
N LEU A 154 2.96 18.60 -16.00
CA LEU A 154 1.87 18.57 -15.02
C LEU A 154 1.57 17.15 -14.53
N TYR A 155 1.90 16.15 -15.33
CA TYR A 155 1.59 14.76 -15.07
C TYR A 155 2.39 14.17 -13.89
N HIS A 156 3.47 14.85 -13.49
CA HIS A 156 4.21 14.56 -12.26
C HIS A 156 3.36 14.64 -10.98
N ILE A 157 2.24 15.37 -10.99
CA ILE A 157 1.28 15.42 -9.87
C ILE A 157 0.72 14.02 -9.58
N GLY A 158 0.69 13.12 -10.57
CA GLY A 158 0.29 11.72 -10.38
C GLY A 158 1.11 11.00 -9.29
N PHE A 159 2.39 11.35 -9.11
CA PHE A 159 3.21 10.77 -8.04
C PHE A 159 2.70 11.12 -6.64
N MET A 160 2.10 12.29 -6.44
CA MET A 160 1.47 12.65 -5.16
C MET A 160 0.32 11.71 -4.81
N VAL A 161 -0.48 11.33 -5.81
CA VAL A 161 -1.59 10.41 -5.62
C VAL A 161 -1.09 9.01 -5.29
N VAL A 162 -0.03 8.54 -5.95
CA VAL A 162 0.57 7.24 -5.65
C VAL A 162 1.21 7.21 -4.26
N ILE A 163 1.89 8.30 -3.85
CA ILE A 163 2.42 8.46 -2.48
C ILE A 163 1.27 8.43 -1.45
N THR A 164 0.20 9.19 -1.70
CA THR A 164 -0.99 9.23 -0.85
C THR A 164 -1.65 7.87 -0.73
N TYR A 165 -1.71 7.12 -1.84
CA TYR A 165 -2.18 5.74 -1.82
C TYR A 165 -1.37 4.87 -0.86
N GLY A 166 -0.04 4.89 -0.93
CA GLY A 166 0.79 4.07 -0.06
C GLY A 166 0.66 4.47 1.42
N ASN A 167 0.82 5.76 1.69
CA ASN A 167 0.96 6.29 3.03
C ASN A 167 -0.38 6.46 3.77
N ILE A 168 -1.46 6.85 3.07
CA ILE A 168 -2.77 7.11 3.70
C ILE A 168 -3.74 5.96 3.47
N VAL A 169 -3.82 5.46 2.23
CA VAL A 169 -4.84 4.47 1.86
C VAL A 169 -4.42 3.07 2.31
N GLN A 170 -3.19 2.64 1.99
CA GLN A 170 -2.67 1.34 2.43
C GLN A 170 -2.16 1.35 3.87
N ARG A 171 -1.85 2.53 4.44
CA ARG A 171 -1.32 2.68 5.81
C ARG A 171 -0.10 1.78 6.04
N MET A 172 0.90 1.94 5.18
CA MET A 172 2.13 1.16 5.25
C MET A 172 2.84 1.40 6.58
N ARG A 173 3.54 0.40 7.11
CA ARG A 173 4.42 0.65 8.26
C ARG A 173 5.48 1.70 7.91
N PHE A 174 5.86 2.51 8.90
CA PHE A 174 6.76 3.65 8.73
C PHE A 174 7.96 3.40 7.82
N TRP A 175 8.75 2.34 8.06
CA TRP A 175 9.93 2.06 7.22
C TRP A 175 9.60 1.67 5.76
N TYR A 176 8.47 1.00 5.54
CA TYR A 176 7.97 0.73 4.18
C TYR A 176 7.45 2.01 3.52
N ALA A 177 6.74 2.85 4.27
CA ALA A 177 6.27 4.15 3.80
C ALA A 177 7.43 5.09 3.42
N VAL A 178 8.52 5.11 4.20
CA VAL A 178 9.76 5.83 3.91
C VAL A 178 10.39 5.31 2.61
N ALA A 179 10.64 4.00 2.53
CA ALA A 179 11.26 3.40 1.35
C ALA A 179 10.43 3.63 0.09
N PHE A 180 9.11 3.43 0.18
CA PHE A 180 8.16 3.70 -0.89
C PHE A 180 8.22 5.17 -1.34
N SER A 181 8.10 6.10 -0.40
CA SER A 181 8.13 7.54 -0.70
C SER A 181 9.46 7.97 -1.34
N LEU A 182 10.60 7.44 -0.88
CA LEU A 182 11.91 7.71 -1.47
C LEU A 182 12.05 7.19 -2.90
N ILE A 183 11.55 5.98 -3.19
CA ILE A 183 11.53 5.43 -4.55
C ILE A 183 10.67 6.31 -5.46
N LEU A 184 9.49 6.73 -4.98
CA LEU A 184 8.58 7.59 -5.71
C LEU A 184 9.16 8.99 -5.99
N LEU A 185 9.84 9.58 -5.00
CA LEU A 185 10.58 10.83 -5.16
C LEU A 185 11.72 10.68 -6.18
N THR A 186 12.43 9.55 -6.16
CA THR A 186 13.50 9.27 -7.11
C THR A 186 12.94 9.16 -8.54
N LEU A 187 11.84 8.43 -8.74
CA LEU A 187 11.15 8.36 -10.04
C LEU A 187 10.67 9.73 -10.51
N HIS A 188 10.14 10.55 -9.61
CA HIS A 188 9.71 11.91 -9.91
C HIS A 188 10.88 12.80 -10.36
N VAL A 189 11.97 12.82 -9.59
CA VAL A 189 13.18 13.61 -9.90
C VAL A 189 13.81 13.14 -11.22
N PHE A 190 13.91 11.82 -11.41
CA PHE A 190 14.42 11.26 -12.65
C PHE A 190 13.56 11.64 -13.85
N GLY A 191 12.22 11.59 -13.71
CA GLY A 191 11.31 12.02 -14.76
C GLY A 191 11.50 13.50 -15.14
N VAL A 192 11.73 14.38 -14.17
CA VAL A 192 11.98 15.80 -14.45
C VAL A 192 13.30 16.00 -15.19
N TRP A 193 14.34 15.27 -14.79
CA TRP A 193 15.62 15.28 -15.51
C TRP A 193 15.54 14.72 -16.93
N ALA A 194 14.67 13.74 -17.15
CA ALA A 194 14.49 13.11 -18.46
C ALA A 194 13.64 13.95 -19.43
N LEU A 195 12.83 14.90 -18.93
CA LEU A 195 11.99 15.76 -19.76
C LEU A 195 12.81 16.92 -20.37
N PRO A 196 13.04 16.97 -21.69
CA PRO A 196 13.89 17.99 -22.32
C PRO A 196 13.36 19.41 -22.21
N SER A 197 12.04 19.57 -22.03
CA SER A 197 11.32 20.85 -22.07
C SER A 197 10.59 21.16 -20.77
N PHE A 198 11.15 20.79 -19.62
CA PHE A 198 10.53 21.12 -18.33
C PHE A 198 10.57 22.65 -18.07
N PRO A 199 9.42 23.32 -17.87
CA PRO A 199 9.40 24.76 -17.65
C PRO A 199 10.11 25.12 -16.33
N GLU A 200 11.20 25.89 -16.39
CA GLU A 200 12.02 26.24 -15.22
C GLU A 200 11.20 26.85 -14.07
N ARG A 201 10.20 27.69 -14.41
CA ARG A 201 9.30 28.35 -13.44
C ARG A 201 8.43 27.36 -12.66
N MET A 202 8.17 26.19 -13.21
CA MET A 202 7.30 25.15 -12.61
C MET A 202 8.10 24.11 -11.83
N MET A 203 9.42 24.07 -11.99
CA MET A 203 10.28 23.06 -11.37
C MET A 203 10.21 23.12 -9.84
N LEU A 204 10.47 24.28 -9.25
CA LEU A 204 10.44 24.45 -7.79
C LEU A 204 9.04 24.20 -7.20
N PRO A 205 7.94 24.77 -7.75
CA PRO A 205 6.59 24.47 -7.26
C PRO A 205 6.25 22.98 -7.28
N LEU A 206 6.47 22.27 -8.39
CA LEU A 206 6.11 20.86 -8.48
C LEU A 206 6.96 19.98 -7.55
N MET A 207 8.27 20.22 -7.50
CA MET A 207 9.19 19.51 -6.59
C MET A 207 8.77 19.69 -5.14
N SER A 208 8.51 20.93 -4.74
CA SER A 208 8.10 21.25 -3.37
C SER A 208 6.76 20.62 -3.01
N MET A 209 5.81 20.56 -3.96
CA MET A 209 4.49 20.00 -3.74
C MET A 209 4.53 18.47 -3.58
N VAL A 210 5.31 17.77 -4.41
CA VAL A 210 5.50 16.31 -4.28
C VAL A 210 6.26 15.99 -2.99
N LEU A 211 7.31 16.73 -2.67
CA LEU A 211 8.07 16.55 -1.43
C LEU A 211 7.22 16.82 -0.18
N ALA A 212 6.44 17.90 -0.18
CA ALA A 212 5.53 18.23 0.91
C ALA A 212 4.44 17.15 1.07
N SER A 213 3.89 16.65 -0.04
CA SER A 213 2.95 15.52 -0.02
C SER A 213 3.58 14.29 0.61
N ALA A 214 4.83 13.96 0.25
CA ALA A 214 5.56 12.85 0.87
C ALA A 214 5.73 13.07 2.37
N ALA A 215 6.23 14.23 2.78
CA ALA A 215 6.45 14.56 4.19
C ALA A 215 5.15 14.49 5.02
N PHE A 216 4.09 15.16 4.58
CA PHE A 216 2.83 15.19 5.32
C PHE A 216 2.16 13.82 5.40
N THR A 217 2.10 13.10 4.28
CA THR A 217 1.47 11.77 4.28
C THR A 217 2.27 10.77 5.12
N LEU A 218 3.59 10.92 5.21
CA LEU A 218 4.44 10.07 6.05
C LEU A 218 4.12 10.23 7.54
N THR A 219 3.72 11.43 8.00
CA THR A 219 3.31 11.64 9.41
C THR A 219 2.07 10.86 9.82
N ALA A 220 1.32 10.30 8.86
CA ALA A 220 0.13 9.49 9.11
C ALA A 220 0.45 7.99 9.32
N ASN A 221 1.72 7.57 9.28
CA ASN A 221 2.17 6.18 9.41
C ASN A 221 2.98 5.96 10.69
#